data_AF-A0A0M9YVD4-F1
#
_entry.id   AF-A0A0M9YVD4-F1
#
_cell.length_a   1.000
_cell.length_b   1.000
_cell.length_c   1.000
_cell.angle_alpha   90.00
_cell.angle_beta   90.00
_cell.angle_gamma   90.00
#
_symmetry.space_group_name_H-M   'P 1'
#
loop_
_entity.id
_entity.type
_entity.pdbx_description
1 polymer ?
#
loop_
_entity_poly.entity_id
_entity_poly.type
_entity_poly.pdbx_seq_one_letter_code
_entity_poly.pdbx_strand_id
1 'polypeptide(L)'
;MIRAPFLVRMAVATAALLATACSADHGRSPETSAALVAPARLGRALPDDPVRMVLPATGAETRWTQGLDVFGRQVARAATLACAHESGIGLPEEVPLAFIRFFELPDLDFIARHGLSASAEVPTDATPSGTARAGSAAAVSRCRAAGTTAADALRDIYVPLQQQWIGEVVSLRSDPAVLRARRGLPDCLAGQGIPARDEQSFMSVADVRQQTAAPADLPGTARELGRTYALCMRPVEAVREPARLRLRARFLTEHADEIRELRKTLVPALHRAEKEYGVPLIFPAP
;
A
#
# COMPACT_ATOMS: atom_id res chain seq x y z
N MET A 1 33.27 -42.93 -31.48
CA MET A 1 33.37 -42.33 -32.84
C MET A 1 32.70 -40.97 -32.73
N ILE A 2 33.30 -39.78 -32.82
CA ILE A 2 34.45 -39.17 -33.53
C ILE A 2 34.86 -37.94 -32.66
N ARG A 3 36.10 -37.83 -32.12
CA ARG A 3 37.23 -36.93 -32.52
C ARG A 3 36.80 -35.51 -32.95
N ALA A 4 37.40 -34.37 -32.61
CA ALA A 4 38.56 -33.92 -31.82
C ALA A 4 38.48 -32.36 -31.76
N PRO A 5 39.27 -31.67 -30.90
CA PRO A 5 39.24 -30.22 -30.72
C PRO A 5 40.26 -29.49 -31.62
N PHE A 6 40.07 -28.18 -31.84
CA PHE A 6 41.13 -27.31 -32.36
C PHE A 6 41.27 -26.02 -31.52
N LEU A 7 42.46 -25.87 -30.95
CA LEU A 7 43.06 -24.65 -30.43
C LEU A 7 43.72 -23.89 -31.58
N VAL A 8 43.54 -22.57 -31.66
CA VAL A 8 44.58 -21.66 -32.18
C VAL A 8 44.57 -20.37 -31.36
N ARG A 9 45.72 -20.09 -30.71
CA ARG A 9 46.11 -18.77 -30.17
C ARG A 9 46.77 -17.98 -31.30
N MET A 10 46.56 -16.67 -31.36
CA MET A 10 47.54 -15.69 -31.85
C MET A 10 47.23 -14.31 -31.26
N ALA A 11 48.30 -13.56 -30.99
CA ALA A 11 48.36 -12.35 -30.19
C ALA A 11 48.90 -11.15 -31.00
N VAL A 12 48.81 -9.96 -30.39
CA VAL A 12 49.56 -8.70 -30.68
C VAL A 12 49.01 -7.92 -31.90
N ALA A 13 48.74 -6.60 -31.89
CA ALA A 13 49.57 -5.48 -31.42
C ALA A 13 48.76 -4.18 -31.14
N THR A 14 49.38 -3.35 -30.31
CA THR A 14 49.09 -1.95 -29.96
C THR A 14 49.11 -0.95 -31.12
N ALA A 15 48.23 0.06 -31.07
CA ALA A 15 48.49 1.41 -31.58
C ALA A 15 47.68 2.45 -30.79
N ALA A 16 48.39 3.29 -30.02
CA ALA A 16 47.89 4.53 -29.48
C ALA A 16 48.12 5.64 -30.50
N LEU A 17 47.14 6.50 -30.75
CA LEU A 17 47.34 7.86 -31.27
C LEU A 17 46.20 8.77 -30.80
N LEU A 18 46.62 10.01 -30.51
CA LEU A 18 45.98 11.03 -29.70
C LEU A 18 45.03 11.97 -30.47
N ALA A 19 44.24 12.70 -29.69
CA ALA A 19 43.63 14.00 -29.93
C ALA A 19 42.34 14.06 -30.78
N THR A 20 41.23 14.48 -30.16
CA THR A 20 40.90 15.90 -29.94
C THR A 20 39.75 16.00 -28.94
N ALA A 21 39.97 16.82 -27.90
CA ALA A 21 38.93 17.22 -26.96
C ALA A 21 38.10 18.34 -27.61
N CYS A 22 36.82 18.06 -27.87
CA CYS A 22 35.82 19.11 -28.06
C CYS A 22 35.08 19.27 -26.73
N SER A 23 35.45 20.30 -25.99
CA SER A 23 34.70 20.81 -24.85
C SER A 23 33.35 21.32 -25.34
N ALA A 24 32.33 20.46 -25.30
CA ALA A 24 30.95 20.92 -25.28
C ALA A 24 30.57 21.09 -23.81
N ASP A 25 30.69 22.33 -23.34
CA ASP A 25 30.14 22.78 -22.07
C ASP A 25 28.62 22.67 -22.18
N HIS A 26 28.08 21.49 -21.87
CA HIS A 26 26.65 21.30 -21.73
C HIS A 26 26.28 21.92 -20.39
N GLY A 27 25.79 23.15 -20.50
CA GLY A 27 25.19 23.92 -19.42
C GLY A 27 24.47 22.97 -18.48
N ARG A 28 25.01 22.89 -17.27
CA ARG A 28 24.43 22.18 -16.14
C ARG A 28 23.04 22.78 -15.97
N SER A 29 22.04 22.10 -16.51
CA SER A 29 20.64 22.37 -16.20
C SER A 29 20.56 22.48 -14.68
N PRO A 30 19.87 23.49 -14.14
CA PRO A 30 19.75 23.61 -12.70
C PRO A 30 19.23 22.26 -12.21
N GLU A 31 20.01 21.62 -11.33
CA GLU A 31 19.53 20.52 -10.52
C GLU A 31 18.30 21.09 -9.82
N THR A 32 17.14 20.81 -10.40
CA THR A 32 15.87 21.03 -9.74
C THR A 32 15.96 20.14 -8.52
N SER A 33 16.41 20.71 -7.40
CA SER A 33 16.41 20.07 -6.10
C SER A 33 15.01 19.52 -5.96
N ALA A 34 14.88 18.19 -6.10
CA ALA A 34 13.59 17.55 -6.07
C ALA A 34 13.04 17.85 -4.69
N ALA A 35 12.10 18.81 -4.62
CA ALA A 35 11.56 19.28 -3.37
C ALA A 35 11.22 18.06 -2.53
N LEU A 36 11.83 17.96 -1.35
CA LEU A 36 11.56 16.88 -0.41
C LEU A 36 10.08 16.97 -0.06
N VAL A 37 9.27 16.14 -0.72
CA VAL A 37 7.85 16.01 -0.40
C VAL A 37 7.79 15.51 1.03
N ALA A 38 7.14 16.28 1.90
CA ALA A 38 6.96 15.88 3.28
C ALA A 38 6.30 14.49 3.33
N PRO A 39 6.74 13.61 4.24
CA PRO A 39 6.06 12.34 4.46
C PRO A 39 4.58 12.59 4.73
N ALA A 40 3.73 11.65 4.31
CA ALA A 40 2.32 11.70 4.65
C ALA A 40 2.16 11.74 6.17
N ARG A 41 1.26 12.59 6.66
CA ARG A 41 1.05 12.79 8.08
C ARG A 41 0.15 11.69 8.63
N LEU A 42 0.20 11.50 9.94
CA LEU A 42 -0.77 10.69 10.66
C LEU A 42 -1.84 11.59 11.28
N GLY A 43 -3.11 11.23 11.07
CA GLY A 43 -4.26 11.81 11.75
C GLY A 43 -4.91 10.80 12.70
N ARG A 44 -5.69 11.31 13.66
CA ARG A 44 -6.54 10.50 14.56
C ARG A 44 -8.03 10.76 14.37
N ALA A 45 -8.39 11.58 13.38
CA ALA A 45 -9.77 11.96 13.14
C ALA A 45 -10.56 10.79 12.55
N LEU A 46 -11.58 10.35 13.29
CA LEU A 46 -12.60 9.43 12.79
C LEU A 46 -13.54 10.13 11.81
N PRO A 47 -14.12 9.40 10.84
CA PRO A 47 -15.20 9.96 10.04
C PRO A 47 -16.46 10.15 10.90
N ASP A 48 -17.31 11.11 10.53
CA ASP A 48 -18.61 11.34 11.19
C ASP A 48 -19.51 10.09 11.18
N ASP A 49 -19.38 9.26 10.14
CA ASP A 49 -20.05 7.97 10.03
C ASP A 49 -19.01 6.84 9.92
N PRO A 50 -18.91 5.93 10.92
CA PRO A 50 -17.91 4.85 10.93
C PRO A 50 -18.06 3.87 9.76
N VAL A 51 -19.22 3.85 9.09
CA VAL A 51 -19.44 3.10 7.85
C VAL A 51 -18.40 3.46 6.79
N ARG A 52 -17.90 4.70 6.73
CA ARG A 52 -16.88 5.10 5.75
C ARG A 52 -15.52 4.42 5.97
N MET A 53 -15.25 3.93 7.18
CA MET A 53 -14.04 3.15 7.48
C MET A 53 -14.14 1.74 6.89
N VAL A 54 -15.35 1.19 6.84
CA VAL A 54 -15.61 -0.20 6.46
C VAL A 54 -15.96 -0.31 4.97
N LEU A 55 -16.77 0.63 4.48
CA LEU A 55 -17.33 0.67 3.13
C LEU A 55 -16.86 1.93 2.39
N PRO A 56 -15.56 2.04 2.05
CA PRO A 56 -15.06 3.17 1.30
C PRO A 56 -15.68 3.16 -0.11
N ALA A 57 -16.08 4.33 -0.61
CA ALA A 57 -16.58 4.53 -1.97
C ALA A 57 -15.71 5.51 -2.78
N THR A 58 -14.89 6.31 -2.09
CA THR A 58 -13.92 7.24 -2.68
C THR A 58 -12.49 6.83 -2.35
N GLY A 59 -11.52 7.32 -3.13
CA GLY A 59 -10.11 7.08 -2.83
C GLY A 59 -9.69 7.63 -1.46
N ALA A 60 -10.14 8.83 -1.11
CA ALA A 60 -9.83 9.46 0.17
C ALA A 60 -10.36 8.68 1.38
N GLU A 61 -11.56 8.09 1.26
CA GLU A 61 -12.15 7.25 2.31
C GLU A 61 -11.32 5.99 2.61
N THR A 62 -10.57 5.48 1.64
CA THR A 62 -9.72 4.30 1.86
C THR A 62 -8.65 4.53 2.92
N ARG A 63 -8.27 5.79 3.22
CA ARG A 63 -7.31 6.09 4.29
C ARG A 63 -7.83 5.62 5.65
N TRP A 64 -9.15 5.73 5.89
CA TRP A 64 -9.76 5.21 7.10
C TRP A 64 -9.75 3.68 7.14
N THR A 65 -10.04 3.03 6.00
CA THR A 65 -9.95 1.57 5.88
C THR A 65 -8.53 1.06 6.10
N GLN A 66 -7.54 1.75 5.56
CA GLN A 66 -6.12 1.45 5.76
C GLN A 66 -5.73 1.55 7.25
N GLY A 67 -6.18 2.61 7.93
CA GLY A 67 -5.93 2.75 9.36
C GLY A 67 -6.65 1.70 10.21
N LEU A 68 -7.87 1.33 9.84
CA LEU A 68 -8.60 0.23 10.50
C LEU A 68 -7.85 -1.11 10.37
N ASP A 69 -7.34 -1.43 9.18
CA ASP A 69 -6.56 -2.65 8.93
C ASP A 69 -5.21 -2.64 9.67
N VAL A 70 -4.49 -1.52 9.65
CA VAL A 70 -3.24 -1.35 10.42
C VAL A 70 -3.49 -1.45 11.92
N PHE A 71 -4.55 -0.83 12.43
CA PHE A 71 -4.91 -0.87 13.84
C PHE A 71 -5.18 -2.30 14.31
N GLY A 72 -5.95 -3.09 13.55
CA GLY A 72 -6.15 -4.51 13.85
C GLY A 72 -4.84 -5.31 13.91
N ARG A 73 -3.89 -5.02 13.01
CA ARG A 73 -2.55 -5.63 13.04
C ARG A 73 -1.71 -5.16 14.24
N GLN A 74 -1.81 -3.90 14.64
CA GLN A 74 -1.14 -3.39 15.86
C GLN A 74 -1.71 -4.05 17.12
N VAL A 75 -3.03 -4.21 17.21
CA VAL A 75 -3.69 -4.95 18.30
C VAL A 75 -3.18 -6.39 18.37
N ALA A 76 -3.11 -7.10 17.24
CA ALA A 76 -2.56 -8.46 17.21
C ALA A 76 -1.11 -8.51 17.73
N ARG A 77 -0.27 -7.55 17.33
CA ARG A 77 1.12 -7.46 17.78
C ARG A 77 1.23 -7.19 19.28
N ALA A 78 0.48 -6.22 19.78
CA ALA A 78 0.47 -5.86 21.19
C ALA A 78 0.03 -7.05 22.07
N ALA A 79 -1.03 -7.75 21.68
CA ALA A 79 -1.49 -8.96 22.38
C ALA A 79 -0.47 -10.11 22.30
N THR A 80 0.17 -10.31 21.14
CA THR A 80 1.24 -11.33 20.99
C THR A 80 2.43 -11.02 21.88
N LEU A 81 2.85 -9.75 21.94
CA LEU A 81 3.94 -9.27 22.79
C LEU A 81 3.61 -9.40 24.27
N ALA A 82 2.38 -9.07 24.68
CA ALA A 82 1.92 -9.24 26.06
C ALA A 82 2.00 -10.71 26.50
N CYS A 83 1.48 -11.63 25.69
CA CYS A 83 1.58 -13.07 25.97
C CYS A 83 3.05 -13.55 26.07
N ALA A 84 3.91 -13.09 25.16
CA ALA A 84 5.31 -13.49 25.14
C ALA A 84 6.06 -12.98 26.37
N HIS A 85 5.76 -11.74 26.79
CA HIS A 85 6.29 -11.13 28.01
C HIS A 85 5.86 -11.92 29.26
N GLU A 86 4.57 -12.22 29.40
CA GLU A 86 4.04 -13.05 30.49
C GLU A 86 4.66 -14.45 30.53
N SER A 87 4.96 -15.01 29.35
CA SER A 87 5.60 -16.31 29.20
C SER A 87 7.13 -16.28 29.35
N GLY A 88 7.74 -15.09 29.49
CA GLY A 88 9.20 -14.91 29.57
C GLY A 88 9.95 -15.38 28.33
N ILE A 89 9.34 -15.30 27.14
CA ILE A 89 9.94 -15.74 25.88
C ILE A 89 10.21 -14.58 24.92
N GLY A 90 11.27 -14.70 24.14
CA GLY A 90 11.52 -13.84 22.99
C GLY A 90 10.66 -14.24 21.79
N LEU A 91 10.21 -13.26 21.02
CA LEU A 91 9.58 -13.45 19.72
C LEU A 91 10.61 -13.22 18.60
N PRO A 92 10.46 -13.89 17.44
CA PRO A 92 11.24 -13.56 16.25
C PRO A 92 10.92 -12.13 15.77
N GLU A 93 11.87 -11.53 15.06
CA GLU A 93 11.67 -10.23 14.40
C GLU A 93 10.49 -10.30 13.43
N GLU A 94 9.64 -9.26 13.45
CA GLU A 94 8.50 -9.15 12.56
C GLU A 94 8.72 -8.05 11.52
N VAL A 95 8.20 -8.27 10.32
CA VAL A 95 8.21 -7.26 9.24
C VAL A 95 7.48 -5.99 9.72
N PRO A 96 8.00 -4.77 9.52
CA PRO A 96 7.29 -3.55 9.90
C PRO A 96 5.88 -3.46 9.28
N LEU A 97 4.92 -2.88 10.01
CA LEU A 97 3.59 -2.62 9.47
C LEU A 97 3.64 -1.45 8.48
N ALA A 98 2.78 -1.51 7.48
CA ALA A 98 2.59 -0.43 6.52
C ALA A 98 1.10 -0.26 6.22
N PHE A 99 0.70 0.96 5.88
CA PHE A 99 -0.61 1.21 5.29
C PHE A 99 -0.60 0.73 3.84
N ILE A 100 -1.32 -0.37 3.58
CA ILE A 100 -1.42 -0.97 2.24
C ILE A 100 -2.56 -0.33 1.48
N ARG A 101 -2.27 0.17 0.27
CA ARG A 101 -3.25 0.88 -0.55
C ARG A 101 -4.22 -0.07 -1.24
N PHE A 102 -5.43 0.42 -1.47
CA PHE A 102 -6.49 -0.29 -2.18
C PHE A 102 -6.63 0.27 -3.60
N PHE A 103 -6.04 -0.39 -4.60
CA PHE A 103 -6.05 0.12 -5.99
C PHE A 103 -7.40 0.00 -6.69
N GLU A 104 -8.34 -0.76 -6.12
CA GLU A 104 -9.75 -0.81 -6.52
C GLU A 104 -10.49 0.50 -6.24
N LEU A 105 -9.98 1.27 -5.27
CA LEU A 105 -10.45 2.59 -4.87
C LEU A 105 -9.25 3.53 -4.70
N PRO A 106 -8.54 3.86 -5.79
CA PRO A 106 -7.25 4.53 -5.66
C PRO A 106 -7.45 5.99 -5.24
N ASP A 107 -6.72 6.41 -4.21
CA ASP A 107 -6.62 7.81 -3.82
C ASP A 107 -5.67 8.56 -4.75
N LEU A 108 -6.18 8.99 -5.91
CA LEU A 108 -5.35 9.57 -6.96
C LEU A 108 -4.61 10.83 -6.50
N ASP A 109 -5.20 11.63 -5.60
CA ASP A 109 -4.55 12.84 -5.09
C ASP A 109 -3.40 12.50 -4.14
N PHE A 110 -3.58 11.50 -3.28
CA PHE A 110 -2.51 11.00 -2.43
C PHE A 110 -1.41 10.33 -3.25
N ILE A 111 -1.77 9.50 -4.24
CA ILE A 111 -0.83 8.81 -5.12
C ILE A 111 -0.03 9.81 -5.97
N ALA A 112 -0.66 10.88 -6.48
CA ALA A 112 0.03 11.92 -7.24
C ALA A 112 1.08 12.68 -6.41
N ARG A 113 0.82 12.85 -5.10
CA ARG A 113 1.73 13.56 -4.19
C ARG A 113 2.85 12.65 -3.67
N HIS A 114 2.50 11.46 -3.21
CA HIS A 114 3.41 10.58 -2.47
C HIS A 114 3.98 9.42 -3.30
N GLY A 115 3.60 9.27 -4.56
CA GLY A 115 4.06 8.18 -5.43
C GLY A 115 3.31 6.88 -5.20
N LEU A 116 3.79 5.75 -5.73
CA LEU A 116 3.15 4.43 -5.60
C LEU A 116 3.46 3.66 -4.31
N SER A 117 4.60 3.92 -3.68
CA SER A 117 5.09 3.11 -2.54
C SER A 117 5.06 3.83 -1.20
N ALA A 118 5.07 5.17 -1.17
CA ALA A 118 5.16 5.90 0.09
C ALA A 118 3.80 6.03 0.76
N SER A 119 3.68 5.60 2.01
CA SER A 119 2.58 5.98 2.90
C SER A 119 3.15 6.61 4.16
N ALA A 120 2.29 7.01 5.09
CA ALA A 120 2.75 7.42 6.41
C ALA A 120 3.46 6.25 7.11
N GLU A 121 4.49 6.54 7.91
CA GLU A 121 5.14 5.52 8.72
C GLU A 121 4.18 5.08 9.85
N VAL A 122 4.04 3.78 10.05
CA VAL A 122 3.27 3.25 11.18
C VAL A 122 4.19 3.32 12.41
N PRO A 123 3.78 3.99 13.50
CA PRO A 123 4.54 4.01 14.73
C PRO A 123 4.76 2.58 15.25
N THR A 124 6.02 2.24 15.47
CA THR A 124 6.42 0.99 16.12
C THR A 124 6.86 1.32 17.54
N ASP A 125 6.23 0.70 18.53
CA ASP A 125 6.77 0.75 19.89
C ASP A 125 8.11 0.00 19.93
N ALA A 126 9.10 0.59 20.60
CA ALA A 126 10.39 -0.06 20.77
C ALA A 126 10.21 -1.34 21.60
N THR A 127 10.56 -2.50 21.03
CA THR A 127 10.52 -3.77 21.76
C THR A 127 11.44 -3.65 22.98
N PRO A 128 10.97 -3.94 24.21
CA PRO A 128 11.81 -3.90 25.39
C PRO A 128 13.00 -4.84 25.19
N SER A 129 14.21 -4.31 25.32
CA SER A 129 15.46 -5.08 25.25
C SER A 129 15.65 -5.87 26.56
N GLY A 130 14.83 -6.90 26.74
CA GLY A 130 14.96 -7.85 27.85
C GLY A 130 15.77 -9.09 27.44
N THR A 131 16.46 -9.71 28.39
CA THR A 131 17.14 -11.01 28.23
C THR A 131 16.12 -12.15 28.18
N ALA A 132 15.15 -12.06 27.28
CA ALA A 132 14.10 -13.06 27.14
C ALA A 132 14.70 -14.35 26.58
N ARG A 133 14.29 -15.49 27.14
CA ARG A 133 14.75 -16.80 26.66
C ARG A 133 14.14 -17.08 25.29
N ALA A 134 14.87 -17.76 24.41
CA ALA A 134 14.29 -18.24 23.16
C ALA A 134 13.05 -19.11 23.43
N GLY A 135 11.90 -18.71 22.87
CA GLY A 135 10.66 -19.47 22.97
C GLY A 135 10.68 -20.71 22.09
N SER A 136 10.02 -21.80 22.54
CA SER A 136 9.78 -22.95 21.66
C SER A 136 8.75 -22.59 20.58
N ALA A 137 8.77 -23.29 19.45
CA ALA A 137 7.80 -23.07 18.37
C ALA A 137 6.34 -23.15 18.86
N ALA A 138 6.04 -24.07 19.79
CA ALA A 138 4.72 -24.19 20.39
C ALA A 138 4.35 -22.97 21.25
N ALA A 139 5.30 -22.41 22.01
CA ALA A 139 5.05 -21.23 22.83
C ALA A 139 4.82 -19.97 21.96
N VAL A 140 5.65 -19.79 20.93
CA VAL A 140 5.48 -18.70 19.95
C VAL A 140 4.13 -18.83 19.23
N SER A 141 3.74 -20.04 18.82
CA SER A 141 2.45 -20.29 18.17
C SER A 141 1.26 -19.92 19.06
N ARG A 142 1.30 -20.26 20.35
CA ARG A 142 0.25 -19.85 21.31
C ARG A 142 0.13 -18.34 21.44
N CYS A 143 1.24 -17.62 21.54
CA CYS A 143 1.18 -16.16 21.65
C CYS A 143 0.69 -15.50 20.35
N ARG A 144 1.07 -16.04 19.19
CA ARG A 144 0.49 -15.58 17.91
C ARG A 144 -1.02 -15.83 17.85
N ALA A 145 -1.49 -16.97 18.34
CA ALA A 145 -2.92 -17.25 18.41
C ALA A 145 -3.66 -16.24 19.31
N ALA A 146 -3.08 -15.83 20.44
CA ALA A 146 -3.64 -14.76 21.27
C ALA A 146 -3.74 -13.43 20.50
N GLY A 147 -2.70 -13.08 19.73
CA GLY A 147 -2.74 -11.93 18.82
C GLY A 147 -3.85 -12.01 17.77
N THR A 148 -3.98 -13.17 17.11
CA THR A 148 -5.05 -13.43 16.15
C THR A 148 -6.43 -13.25 16.79
N THR A 149 -6.67 -13.85 17.97
CA THR A 149 -7.94 -13.70 18.68
C THR A 149 -8.25 -12.24 19.03
N ALA A 150 -7.26 -11.46 19.47
CA ALA A 150 -7.46 -10.04 19.77
C ALA A 150 -7.84 -9.22 18.53
N ALA A 151 -7.22 -9.49 17.39
CA ALA A 151 -7.59 -8.83 16.13
C ALA A 151 -8.95 -9.30 15.60
N ASP A 152 -9.25 -10.60 15.70
CA ASP A 152 -10.52 -11.18 15.23
C ASP A 152 -11.71 -10.59 16.01
N ALA A 153 -11.56 -10.33 17.32
CA ALA A 153 -12.57 -9.66 18.12
C ALA A 153 -12.99 -8.27 17.58
N LEU A 154 -12.09 -7.57 16.89
CA LEU A 154 -12.42 -6.33 16.17
C LEU A 154 -12.92 -6.61 14.75
N ARG A 155 -12.25 -7.50 14.03
CA ARG A 155 -12.51 -7.79 12.62
C ARG A 155 -13.88 -8.41 12.40
N ASP A 156 -14.32 -9.27 13.29
CA ASP A 156 -15.63 -9.94 13.21
C ASP A 156 -16.80 -8.96 13.19
N ILE A 157 -16.62 -7.75 13.73
CA ILE A 157 -17.63 -6.68 13.72
C ILE A 157 -17.91 -6.18 12.30
N TYR A 158 -16.90 -6.12 11.43
CA TYR A 158 -17.00 -5.38 10.17
C TYR A 158 -16.58 -6.17 8.92
N VAL A 159 -15.72 -7.19 9.05
CA VAL A 159 -15.16 -7.92 7.91
C VAL A 159 -16.23 -8.61 7.06
N PRO A 160 -17.26 -9.28 7.63
CA PRO A 160 -18.30 -9.89 6.81
C PRO A 160 -19.00 -8.88 5.89
N LEU A 161 -19.35 -7.71 6.43
CA LEU A 161 -20.01 -6.65 5.66
C LEU A 161 -19.06 -6.00 4.65
N GLN A 162 -17.80 -5.80 5.04
CA GLN A 162 -16.75 -5.28 4.15
C GLN A 162 -16.51 -6.22 2.96
N GLN A 163 -16.47 -7.54 3.17
CA GLN A 163 -16.25 -8.51 2.09
C GLN A 163 -17.38 -8.46 1.06
N GLN A 164 -18.63 -8.38 1.51
CA GLN A 164 -19.79 -8.21 0.63
C GLN A 164 -19.67 -6.92 -0.19
N TRP A 165 -19.33 -5.81 0.47
CA TRP A 165 -19.12 -4.53 -0.18
C TRP A 165 -17.99 -4.53 -1.21
N ILE A 166 -16.85 -5.17 -0.92
CA ILE A 166 -15.76 -5.29 -1.88
C ILE A 166 -16.21 -6.11 -3.10
N GLY A 167 -17.04 -7.15 -2.91
CA GLY A 167 -17.68 -7.87 -4.02
C GLY A 167 -18.47 -6.94 -4.94
N GLU A 168 -19.30 -6.07 -4.35
CA GLU A 168 -20.08 -5.06 -5.07
C GLU A 168 -19.18 -4.04 -5.81
N VAL A 169 -18.11 -3.55 -5.18
CA VAL A 169 -17.15 -2.63 -5.82
C VAL A 169 -16.45 -3.31 -7.00
N VAL A 170 -16.03 -4.56 -6.85
CA VAL A 170 -15.35 -5.32 -7.92
C VAL A 170 -16.26 -5.53 -9.13
N SER A 171 -17.58 -5.65 -8.92
CA SER A 171 -18.55 -5.80 -10.02
C SER A 171 -18.49 -4.64 -11.03
N LEU A 172 -18.12 -3.43 -10.59
CA LEU A 172 -18.00 -2.24 -11.44
C LEU A 172 -16.89 -2.35 -12.50
N ARG A 173 -15.97 -3.31 -12.38
CA ARG A 173 -14.97 -3.58 -13.43
C ARG A 173 -15.63 -3.94 -14.77
N SER A 174 -16.81 -4.53 -14.72
CA SER A 174 -17.59 -4.93 -15.89
C SER A 174 -18.64 -3.89 -16.31
N ASP A 175 -18.75 -2.77 -15.60
CA ASP A 175 -19.69 -1.71 -15.95
C ASP A 175 -19.34 -1.11 -17.34
N PRO A 176 -20.30 -1.01 -18.28
CA PRO A 176 -20.01 -0.51 -19.63
C PRO A 176 -19.43 0.91 -19.68
N ALA A 177 -19.81 1.80 -18.75
CA ALA A 177 -19.26 3.15 -18.69
C ALA A 177 -17.81 3.11 -18.18
N VAL A 178 -17.50 2.26 -17.19
CA VAL A 178 -16.13 2.04 -16.72
C VAL A 178 -15.25 1.44 -17.82
N LEU A 179 -15.76 0.44 -18.54
CA LEU A 179 -15.06 -0.16 -19.68
C LEU A 179 -14.77 0.86 -20.78
N ARG A 180 -15.72 1.75 -21.09
CA ARG A 180 -15.50 2.85 -22.04
C ARG A 180 -14.42 3.82 -21.56
N ALA A 181 -14.48 4.23 -20.28
CA ALA A 181 -13.49 5.15 -19.72
C ALA A 181 -12.06 4.58 -19.74
N ARG A 182 -11.92 3.26 -19.52
CA ARG A 182 -10.62 2.56 -19.57
C ARG A 182 -9.99 2.54 -20.97
N ARG A 183 -10.74 2.75 -22.06
CA ARG A 183 -10.20 2.65 -23.44
C ARG A 183 -9.14 3.70 -23.75
N GLY A 184 -9.17 4.86 -23.09
CA GLY A 184 -8.15 5.91 -23.25
C GLY A 184 -6.90 5.71 -22.40
N LEU A 185 -6.90 4.73 -21.48
CA LEU A 185 -5.77 4.48 -20.59
C LEU A 185 -4.47 4.13 -21.33
N PRO A 186 -4.45 3.23 -22.35
CA PRO A 186 -3.23 2.88 -23.06
C PRO A 186 -2.58 4.08 -23.74
N ASP A 187 -3.37 4.93 -24.40
CA ASP A 187 -2.86 6.11 -25.12
C ASP A 187 -2.27 7.14 -24.14
N CYS A 188 -2.92 7.33 -22.98
CA CYS A 188 -2.36 8.19 -21.94
C CYS A 188 -1.02 7.65 -21.42
N LEU A 189 -0.96 6.35 -21.08
CA LEU A 189 0.26 5.72 -20.57
C LEU A 189 1.40 5.77 -21.60
N ALA A 190 1.10 5.49 -22.88
CA ALA A 190 2.05 5.61 -23.96
C ALA A 190 2.56 7.05 -24.14
N GLY A 191 1.67 8.04 -24.04
CA GLY A 191 2.03 9.46 -24.03
C GLY A 191 2.92 9.88 -22.85
N GLN A 192 2.93 9.10 -21.76
CA GLN A 192 3.84 9.25 -20.62
C GLN A 192 5.07 8.33 -20.71
N GLY A 193 5.31 7.68 -21.86
CA GLY A 193 6.45 6.79 -22.06
C GLY A 193 6.36 5.46 -21.28
N ILE A 194 5.16 5.06 -20.86
CA ILE A 194 4.91 3.79 -20.16
C ILE A 194 4.26 2.78 -21.13
N PRO A 195 4.96 1.70 -21.51
CA PRO A 195 4.43 0.71 -22.44
C PRO A 195 3.48 -0.27 -21.71
N ALA A 196 2.28 0.19 -21.37
CA ALA A 196 1.26 -0.60 -20.67
C ALA A 196 -0.10 -0.49 -21.37
N ARG A 197 -0.82 -1.62 -21.44
CA ARG A 197 -2.12 -1.73 -22.13
C ARG A 197 -3.32 -1.59 -21.21
N ASP A 198 -3.10 -1.67 -19.91
CA ASP A 198 -4.14 -1.54 -18.90
C ASP A 198 -3.50 -1.24 -17.54
N GLU A 199 -4.35 -1.06 -16.54
CA GLU A 199 -3.98 -0.81 -15.16
C GLU A 199 -3.09 -1.92 -14.59
N GLN A 200 -3.37 -3.19 -14.90
CA GLN A 200 -2.57 -4.31 -14.41
C GLN A 200 -1.15 -4.30 -15.01
N SER A 201 -1.04 -4.10 -16.31
CA SER A 201 0.23 -4.00 -17.04
C SER A 201 1.06 -2.81 -16.53
N PHE A 202 0.39 -1.70 -16.22
CA PHE A 202 1.03 -0.56 -15.57
C PHE A 202 1.64 -0.95 -14.22
N MET A 203 0.87 -1.64 -13.37
CA MET A 203 1.38 -2.08 -12.06
C MET A 203 2.56 -3.04 -12.19
N SER A 204 2.57 -3.93 -13.18
CA SER A 204 3.72 -4.80 -13.45
C SER A 204 4.97 -4.01 -13.88
N VAL A 205 4.82 -2.99 -14.72
CA VAL A 205 5.94 -2.10 -15.09
C VAL A 205 6.44 -1.31 -13.89
N ALA A 206 5.52 -0.80 -13.07
CA ALA A 206 5.84 -0.06 -11.86
C ALA A 206 6.63 -0.92 -10.87
N ASP A 207 6.18 -2.16 -10.61
CA ASP A 207 6.83 -3.10 -9.72
C ASP A 207 8.27 -3.41 -10.16
N VAL A 208 8.46 -3.76 -11.44
CA VAL A 208 9.81 -4.02 -12.00
C VAL A 208 10.72 -2.80 -11.85
N ARG A 209 10.23 -1.60 -12.17
CA ARG A 209 11.02 -0.36 -12.05
C ARG A 209 11.40 -0.06 -10.60
N GLN A 210 10.50 -0.32 -9.65
CA GLN A 210 10.78 -0.08 -8.22
C GLN A 210 11.74 -1.11 -7.65
N GLN A 211 11.63 -2.38 -8.03
CA GLN A 211 12.55 -3.44 -7.57
C GLN A 211 13.96 -3.29 -8.14
N THR A 212 14.11 -2.66 -9.32
CA THR A 212 15.41 -2.46 -9.99
C THR A 212 16.05 -1.10 -9.73
N ALA A 213 15.30 -0.14 -9.17
CA ALA A 213 15.82 1.17 -8.80
C ALA A 213 16.86 1.06 -7.68
N ALA A 214 17.93 1.87 -7.76
CA ALA A 214 18.83 2.03 -6.63
C ALA A 214 18.07 2.63 -5.43
N PRO A 215 18.44 2.31 -4.18
CA PRO A 215 17.74 2.82 -2.99
C PRO A 215 17.60 4.34 -2.95
N ALA A 216 18.60 5.08 -3.45
CA ALA A 216 18.58 6.54 -3.52
C ALA A 216 17.56 7.09 -4.54
N ASP A 217 17.30 6.34 -5.62
CA ASP A 217 16.41 6.75 -6.71
C ASP A 217 14.96 6.32 -6.49
N LEU A 218 14.74 5.30 -5.64
CA LEU A 218 13.43 4.71 -5.38
C LEU A 218 12.34 5.75 -5.04
N PRO A 219 12.57 6.77 -4.18
CA PRO A 219 11.57 7.79 -3.91
C PRO A 219 11.22 8.63 -5.14
N GLY A 220 12.20 8.92 -6.01
CA GLY A 220 12.00 9.62 -7.27
C GLY A 220 11.14 8.79 -8.23
N THR A 221 11.55 7.55 -8.48
CA THR A 221 10.86 6.58 -9.34
C THR A 221 9.42 6.34 -8.89
N ALA A 222 9.20 6.13 -7.58
CA ALA A 222 7.86 5.91 -7.06
C ALA A 222 6.94 7.12 -7.25
N ARG A 223 7.45 8.35 -7.11
CA ARG A 223 6.70 9.58 -7.32
C ARG A 223 6.34 9.81 -8.78
N GLU A 224 7.29 9.60 -9.68
CA GLU A 224 7.03 9.70 -11.12
C GLU A 224 5.93 8.73 -11.56
N LEU A 225 6.05 7.46 -11.17
CA LEU A 225 5.04 6.45 -11.48
C LEU A 225 3.68 6.81 -10.86
N GLY A 226 3.64 7.30 -9.62
CA GLY A 226 2.39 7.71 -8.98
C GLY A 226 1.71 8.89 -9.68
N ARG A 227 2.48 9.89 -10.12
CA ARG A 227 1.96 11.01 -10.92
C ARG A 227 1.38 10.55 -12.24
N THR A 228 2.10 9.69 -12.96
CA THR A 228 1.64 9.12 -14.23
C THR A 228 0.37 8.30 -14.05
N TYR A 229 0.33 7.44 -13.03
CA TYR A 229 -0.86 6.67 -12.69
C TYR A 229 -2.06 7.58 -12.40
N ALA A 230 -1.88 8.55 -11.51
CA ALA A 230 -2.95 9.47 -11.11
C ALA A 230 -3.47 10.31 -12.27
N LEU A 231 -2.58 10.78 -13.15
CA LEU A 231 -2.94 11.51 -14.35
C LEU A 231 -3.83 10.66 -15.27
N CYS A 232 -3.37 9.44 -15.60
CA CYS A 232 -4.05 8.59 -16.57
C CYS A 232 -5.30 7.90 -16.02
N MET A 233 -5.39 7.68 -14.70
CA MET A 233 -6.57 7.08 -14.07
C MET A 233 -7.67 8.08 -13.71
N ARG A 234 -7.38 9.39 -13.69
CA ARG A 234 -8.38 10.42 -13.35
C ARG A 234 -9.65 10.35 -14.19
N PRO A 235 -9.61 10.16 -15.53
CA PRO A 235 -10.83 9.99 -16.33
C PRO A 235 -11.61 8.72 -15.99
N VAL A 236 -10.91 7.66 -15.57
CA VAL A 236 -11.53 6.39 -15.17
C VAL A 236 -12.23 6.53 -13.83
N GLU A 237 -11.57 7.14 -12.84
CA GLU A 237 -12.15 7.36 -11.51
C GLU A 237 -13.28 8.39 -11.51
N ALA A 238 -13.26 9.36 -12.43
CA ALA A 238 -14.40 10.26 -12.66
C ALA A 238 -15.71 9.52 -13.01
N VAL A 239 -15.61 8.28 -13.52
CA VAL A 239 -16.75 7.40 -13.78
C VAL A 239 -16.98 6.41 -12.64
N ARG A 240 -15.92 5.78 -12.13
CA ARG A 240 -16.05 4.76 -11.07
C ARG A 240 -16.54 5.33 -9.74
N GLU A 241 -16.08 6.52 -9.34
CA GLU A 241 -16.42 7.08 -8.03
C GLU A 241 -17.91 7.40 -7.88
N PRO A 242 -18.57 8.11 -8.81
CA PRO A 242 -20.02 8.29 -8.75
C PRO A 242 -20.80 6.97 -8.77
N ALA A 243 -20.30 5.95 -9.48
CA ALA A 243 -20.91 4.62 -9.51
C ALA A 243 -20.81 3.93 -8.15
N ARG A 244 -19.64 3.94 -7.50
CA ARG A 244 -19.43 3.43 -6.13
C ARG A 244 -20.29 4.17 -5.11
N LEU A 245 -20.46 5.49 -5.23
CA LEU A 245 -21.32 6.25 -4.32
C LEU A 245 -22.80 5.82 -4.42
N ARG A 246 -23.31 5.59 -5.64
CA ARG A 246 -24.67 5.06 -5.84
C ARG A 246 -24.82 3.62 -5.34
N LEU A 247 -23.82 2.79 -5.61
CA LEU A 247 -23.74 1.42 -5.12
C LEU A 247 -23.80 1.40 -3.58
N ARG A 248 -23.02 2.27 -2.91
CA ARG A 248 -23.02 2.39 -1.45
C ARG A 248 -24.40 2.80 -0.94
N ALA A 249 -25.03 3.80 -1.54
CA ALA A 249 -26.36 4.24 -1.10
C ALA A 249 -27.39 3.09 -1.12
N ARG A 250 -27.37 2.24 -2.15
CA ARG A 250 -28.21 1.03 -2.22
C ARG A 250 -27.81 0.01 -1.16
N PHE A 251 -26.52 -0.31 -1.07
CA PHE A 251 -26.00 -1.28 -0.09
C PHE A 251 -26.37 -0.91 1.34
N LEU A 252 -26.31 0.39 1.71
CA LEU A 252 -26.71 0.86 3.03
C LEU A 252 -28.21 0.68 3.31
N THR A 253 -29.03 0.67 2.27
CA THR A 253 -30.47 0.44 2.38
C THR A 253 -30.77 -1.06 2.48
N GLU A 254 -30.09 -1.87 1.67
CA GLU A 254 -30.25 -3.33 1.62
C GLU A 254 -29.73 -4.01 2.90
N HIS A 255 -28.69 -3.47 3.53
CA HIS A 255 -28.09 -3.96 4.77
C HIS A 255 -28.35 -3.03 5.97
N ALA A 256 -29.54 -2.42 6.02
CA ALA A 256 -29.83 -1.36 6.99
C ALA A 256 -29.66 -1.82 8.45
N ASP A 257 -29.92 -3.10 8.75
CA ASP A 257 -29.85 -3.65 10.10
C ASP A 257 -28.41 -3.86 10.54
N GLU A 258 -27.59 -4.48 9.68
CA GLU A 258 -26.15 -4.68 9.87
C GLU A 258 -25.43 -3.33 9.98
N ILE A 259 -25.82 -2.34 9.17
CA ILE A 259 -25.26 -0.98 9.24
C ILE A 259 -25.60 -0.29 10.56
N ARG A 260 -26.81 -0.47 11.08
CA ARG A 260 -27.17 0.08 12.40
C ARG A 260 -26.34 -0.57 13.50
N GLU A 261 -26.15 -1.88 13.46
CA GLU A 261 -25.33 -2.58 14.44
C GLU A 261 -23.86 -2.17 14.33
N LEU A 262 -23.32 -2.05 13.12
CA LEU A 262 -21.96 -1.56 12.88
C LEU A 262 -21.74 -0.17 13.50
N ARG A 263 -22.65 0.78 13.25
CA ARG A 263 -22.56 2.14 13.80
C ARG A 263 -22.59 2.15 15.33
N LYS A 264 -23.36 1.24 15.94
CA LYS A 264 -23.47 1.11 17.39
C LYS A 264 -22.22 0.50 18.03
N THR A 265 -21.57 -0.44 17.35
CA THR A 265 -20.55 -1.31 17.97
C THR A 265 -19.12 -0.97 17.61
N LEU A 266 -18.85 -0.50 16.37
CA LEU A 266 -17.49 -0.38 15.86
C LEU A 266 -16.65 0.61 16.67
N VAL A 267 -17.09 1.87 16.79
CA VAL A 267 -16.30 2.91 17.47
C VAL A 267 -16.06 2.57 18.95
N PRO A 268 -17.07 2.12 19.73
CA PRO A 268 -16.83 1.64 21.09
C PRO A 268 -15.82 0.48 21.18
N ALA A 269 -15.84 -0.45 20.23
CA ALA A 269 -14.89 -1.56 20.20
C ALA A 269 -13.46 -1.07 19.89
N LEU A 270 -13.30 -0.15 18.94
CA LEU A 270 -12.01 0.46 18.61
C LEU A 270 -11.39 1.18 19.81
N HIS A 271 -12.17 2.02 20.51
CA HIS A 271 -11.68 2.70 21.72
C HIS A 271 -11.33 1.73 22.85
N ARG A 272 -12.08 0.63 22.99
CA ARG A 272 -11.77 -0.41 23.97
C ARG A 272 -10.42 -1.05 23.68
N ALA A 273 -10.19 -1.44 22.43
CA ALA A 273 -8.93 -2.06 22.02
C ALA A 273 -7.74 -1.10 22.12
N GLU A 274 -7.92 0.18 21.76
CA GLU A 274 -6.89 1.22 21.93
C GLU A 274 -6.48 1.34 23.40
N LYS A 275 -7.45 1.34 24.33
CA LYS A 275 -7.19 1.37 25.77
C LYS A 275 -6.55 0.09 26.30
N GLU A 276 -7.05 -1.07 25.88
CA GLU A 276 -6.62 -2.38 26.37
C GLU A 276 -5.19 -2.72 25.94
N TYR A 277 -4.85 -2.43 24.68
CA TYR A 277 -3.57 -2.79 24.08
C TYR A 277 -2.57 -1.63 23.99
N GLY A 278 -2.98 -0.42 24.37
CA GLY A 278 -2.12 0.77 24.34
C GLY A 278 -1.71 1.22 22.93
N VAL A 279 -2.44 0.79 21.89
CA VAL A 279 -2.12 1.08 20.49
C VAL A 279 -3.00 2.21 19.96
N PRO A 280 -2.42 3.28 19.36
CA PRO A 280 -3.22 4.41 18.92
C PRO A 280 -3.94 4.12 17.60
N LEU A 281 -5.21 4.54 17.48
CA LEU A 281 -5.92 4.50 16.20
C LEU A 281 -5.50 5.67 15.31
N ILE A 282 -4.85 5.36 14.18
CA ILE A 282 -4.22 6.34 13.30
C ILE A 282 -4.55 6.08 11.82
N PHE A 283 -4.56 7.16 11.04
CA PHE A 283 -4.90 7.15 9.63
C PHE A 283 -3.90 7.97 8.81
N PRO A 284 -3.61 7.57 7.57
CA PRO A 284 -2.92 8.45 6.63
C PRO A 284 -3.73 9.74 6.42
N ALA A 285 -3.05 10.88 6.50
CA ALA A 285 -3.59 12.20 6.26
C ALA A 285 -2.80 12.89 5.13
N PRO A 286 -3.44 13.79 4.36
CA PRO A 286 -2.79 14.50 3.26
C PRO A 286 -1.73 15.50 3.75
#